data_AF-A0A1V5Q5S4-F1
#
_entry.id   AF-A0A1V5Q5S4-F1
#
_cell.length_a   1.000
_cell.length_b   1.000
_cell.length_c   1.000
_cell.angle_alpha   90.00
_cell.angle_beta   90.00
_cell.angle_gamma   90.00
#
_symmetry.space_group_name_H-M   'P 1'
#
loop_
_entity.id
_entity.type
_entity.pdbx_description
1 polymer ?
#
loop_
_entity_poly.entity_id
_entity_poly.type
_entity_poly.pdbx_seq_one_letter_code
_entity_poly.pdbx_strand_id
1 'polypeptide(L)' 'MLLRENAVKDRVSLNEETLSVLSKGLGLANEATVCHDLDDLAGTWVEDPEFDRAIQDMSKVDPELWK' A
#
# COMPACT_ATOMS: atom_id res chain seq x y z
N MET A 1 13.97 20.26 -1.09
CA MET A 1 12.49 20.19 -1.19
C MET A 1 12.17 18.95 -2.01
N LEU A 2 11.52 17.97 -1.37
CA LEU A 2 11.34 16.60 -1.89
C LEU A 2 10.93 16.55 -3.38
N LEU A 3 10.02 17.44 -3.79
CA LEU A 3 9.50 17.51 -5.16
C LEU A 3 10.58 17.82 -6.22
N ARG A 4 11.50 18.74 -5.93
CA ARG A 4 12.59 19.08 -6.85
C ARG A 4 13.65 17.97 -6.90
N GLU A 5 13.89 17.34 -5.76
CA GLU A 5 14.82 16.22 -5.64
C GLU A 5 14.33 15.01 -6.45
N ASN A 6 13.04 14.67 -6.35
CA ASN A 6 12.42 13.61 -7.14
C ASN A 6 12.44 13.92 -8.64
N ALA A 7 12.07 15.14 -9.05
CA ALA A 7 12.10 15.52 -10.47
C ALA A 7 13.50 15.35 -11.09
N VAL A 8 14.57 15.68 -10.33
CA VAL A 8 15.96 15.47 -10.78
C VAL A 8 16.32 13.98 -10.82
N LYS A 9 15.95 13.22 -9.79
CA LYS A 9 16.20 11.77 -9.69
C LYS A 9 15.55 11.03 -10.87
N ASP A 10 14.31 11.37 -11.18
CA ASP A 10 13.48 10.69 -12.16
C ASP A 10 13.60 11.30 -13.57
N ARG A 11 14.43 12.36 -13.72
CA ARG A 11 14.72 13.07 -14.98
C ARG A 11 13.47 13.62 -15.69
N VAL A 12 12.48 14.03 -14.90
CA VAL A 12 11.23 14.63 -15.37
C VAL A 12 11.21 16.14 -15.08
N SER A 13 10.30 16.85 -15.73
CA SER A 13 10.10 18.27 -15.40
C SER A 13 9.46 18.43 -14.01
N LEU A 14 9.68 19.58 -13.36
CA LEU A 14 9.03 19.87 -12.08
C LEU A 14 7.49 19.85 -12.20
N ASN A 15 6.95 20.28 -13.35
CA ASN A 15 5.50 20.27 -13.59
C ASN A 15 4.96 18.85 -13.72
N GLU A 16 5.73 17.96 -14.36
CA GLU A 16 5.37 16.55 -14.51
C GLU A 16 5.38 15.82 -13.17
N GLU A 17 6.40 16.04 -12.33
CA GLU A 17 6.44 15.50 -10.97
C GLU A 17 5.33 16.10 -10.08
N THR A 18 4.99 17.38 -10.26
CA THR A 18 3.85 18.01 -9.57
C THR A 18 2.53 17.34 -9.93
N LEU A 19 2.28 17.10 -11.21
CA LEU A 19 1.08 16.41 -11.68
C LEU A 19 1.03 14.97 -11.18
N SER A 20 2.16 14.26 -11.22
CA SER A 20 2.30 12.89 -10.69
C SER A 20 1.90 12.81 -9.21
N VAL A 21 2.45 13.69 -8.36
CA VAL A 21 2.14 13.71 -6.92
C VAL A 21 0.67 14.07 -6.66
N LEU A 22 0.12 15.04 -7.39
CA LEU A 22 -1.30 15.41 -7.25
C LEU A 22 -2.23 14.28 -7.70
N SER A 23 -1.94 13.63 -8.83
CA SER A 23 -2.71 12.49 -9.32
C SER A 23 -2.66 11.31 -8.35
N LYS A 24 -1.49 11.00 -7.77
CA LYS A 24 -1.34 9.96 -6.74
C LYS A 24 -2.14 10.30 -5.48
N GLY A 25 -2.04 11.53 -4.97
CA GLY A 25 -2.75 11.96 -3.77
C GLY A 25 -4.27 12.03 -3.92
N LEU A 26 -4.76 12.26 -5.15
CA LEU A 26 -6.19 12.28 -5.48
C LEU A 26 -6.73 10.92 -5.93
N GLY A 27 -5.89 9.87 -5.96
CA GLY A 27 -6.30 8.54 -6.46
C GLY A 27 -6.64 8.50 -7.95
N LEU A 28 -6.16 9.47 -8.73
CA LEU A 28 -6.36 9.60 -10.18
C LEU A 28 -5.22 8.94 -10.99
N ALA A 29 -4.19 8.45 -10.32
CA ALA A 29 -3.11 7.71 -10.96
C ALA A 29 -3.64 6.34 -11.43
N ASN A 30 -3.50 6.07 -12.73
CA ASN A 30 -4.00 4.85 -13.38
C ASN A 30 -3.08 3.63 -13.18
N GLU A 31 -1.96 3.82 -12.48
CA GLU A 31 -0.99 2.78 -12.17
C GLU A 31 -1.18 2.33 -10.73
N ALA A 32 -1.19 1.02 -10.51
CA ALA A 32 -1.15 0.47 -9.16
C ALA A 32 0.14 0.92 -8.48
N THR A 33 0.03 1.69 -7.40
CA THR A 33 1.19 2.05 -6.57
C THR A 33 1.78 0.77 -6.00
N VAL A 34 3.02 0.45 -6.40
CA VAL A 34 3.78 -0.65 -5.81
C VAL A 34 4.43 -0.11 -4.54
N CYS A 35 4.03 -0.66 -3.38
CA CYS A 35 4.61 -0.35 -2.08
C CYS A 35 5.56 -1.48 -1.65
N HIS A 36 6.77 -1.13 -1.23
CA HIS A 36 7.82 -2.07 -0.84
C HIS A 36 8.10 -2.09 0.68
N ASP A 37 7.35 -1.30 1.46
CA ASP A 37 7.62 -1.08 2.88
C ASP A 37 7.51 -2.33 3.76
N LEU A 38 6.88 -3.40 3.25
CA LEU A 38 6.69 -4.68 3.95
C LEU A 38 7.40 -5.85 3.25
N ASP A 39 8.21 -5.60 2.23
CA ASP A 39 8.89 -6.64 1.46
C ASP A 39 9.86 -7.45 2.34
N ASP A 40 10.43 -6.82 3.37
CA ASP A 40 11.35 -7.44 4.33
C ASP A 40 10.66 -8.45 5.27
N LEU A 41 9.34 -8.36 5.42
CA LEU A 41 8.54 -9.33 6.19
C LEU A 41 8.16 -10.57 5.37
N ALA A 42 8.34 -10.53 4.05
CA ALA A 42 8.01 -11.67 3.20
C ALA A 42 8.93 -12.87 3.50
N GLY A 43 8.33 -14.00 3.86
CA GLY A 43 9.08 -15.23 4.19
C GLY A 43 9.67 -15.25 5.60
N THR A 44 9.42 -14.23 6.43
CA THR A 44 9.84 -14.22 7.84
C THR A 44 8.78 -14.80 8.77
N TRP A 45 7.73 -15.42 8.23
CA TRP A 45 6.65 -16.01 9.03
C TRP A 45 7.18 -17.13 9.91
N VAL A 46 6.74 -17.13 11.16
CA VAL A 46 6.96 -18.21 12.12
C VAL A 46 5.58 -18.70 12.54
N GLU A 47 5.41 -20.02 12.57
CA GLU A 47 4.16 -20.64 13.00
C GLU A 47 3.72 -20.12 14.37
N ASP A 48 2.51 -19.55 14.42
CA ASP A 48 1.91 -18.96 15.62
C ASP A 48 0.47 -19.50 15.79
N PRO A 49 0.28 -20.52 16.65
CA PRO A 49 -1.03 -21.11 16.89
C PRO A 49 -2.08 -20.14 17.45
N GLU A 50 -1.67 -19.08 18.15
CA GLU A 50 -2.62 -18.10 18.68
C GLU A 50 -3.11 -17.16 17.57
N PHE A 51 -2.24 -16.82 16.62
CA PHE A 51 -2.64 -16.13 15.40
C PHE A 51 -3.65 -16.96 14.59
N ASP A 52 -3.40 -18.26 14.41
CA ASP A 52 -4.31 -19.15 13.69
C ASP A 52 -5.70 -19.20 14.32
N ARG A 53 -5.75 -19.29 15.66
CA ARG A 53 -7.02 -19.26 16.41
C ARG A 53 -7.75 -17.93 16.22
N ALA A 54 -7.04 -16.81 16.27
CA ALA A 54 -7.62 -15.49 16.06
C ALA A 54 -8.20 -15.32 14.64
N ILE A 55 -7.48 -15.81 13.62
CA ILE A 55 -7.95 -15.78 12.22
C ILE A 55 -9.19 -16.66 12.03
N GLN A 56 -9.24 -17.85 12.65
CA GLN A 56 -10.42 -18.72 12.60
C GLN A 56 -11.65 -18.06 13.22
N ASP A 57 -11.48 -17.33 14.33
CA ASP A 57 -12.58 -16.59 14.95
C ASP A 57 -13.03 -15.42 14.08
N MET A 58 -12.09 -14.64 13.52
CA MET A 58 -12.39 -13.52 12.62
C MET A 58 -13.08 -13.94 11.31
N SER A 59 -12.78 -15.14 10.81
CA SER A 59 -13.35 -15.67 9.57
C SER A 59 -14.81 -16.10 9.70
N LYS A 60 -15.37 -16.12 10.92
CA LYS A 60 -16.78 -16.43 11.15
C LYS A 60 -17.64 -15.24 10.74
N VAL A 61 -18.46 -15.43 9.71
CA VAL A 61 -19.48 -14.45 9.32
C VAL A 61 -20.73 -14.67 10.16
N ASP A 62 -21.24 -13.61 10.79
CA ASP A 62 -22.57 -13.60 11.36
C ASP A 62 -23.60 -13.33 10.24
N PRO A 63 -24.46 -14.30 9.89
CA PRO A 63 -25.44 -14.13 8.83
C PRO A 63 -26.46 -13.03 9.11
N GLU A 64 -26.71 -12.69 10.38
CA GLU A 64 -27.66 -11.63 10.74
C GLU A 64 -27.07 -10.22 10.55
N LEU A 65 -25.74 -10.05 10.53
CA LEU A 65 -25.07 -8.78 10.20
C LEU A 65 -25.06 -8.47 8.70
N TRP A 66 -25.42 -9.42 7.85
CA TRP A 66 -25.39 -9.32 6.38
C TRP A 66 -26.79 -9.31 5.73
N LYS A 67 -27.86 -9.19 6.52
CA LYS A 67 -29.23 -8.92 6.04
C LYS A 67 -29.51 -7.42 5.98
#